data_AF-A0A440CYI2-F1
#
_entry.id   AF-A0A440CYI2-F1
#
_cell.length_a   1.000
_cell.length_b   1.000
_cell.length_c   1.000
_cell.angle_alpha   90.00
_cell.angle_beta   90.00
_cell.angle_gamma   90.00
#
_symmetry.space_group_name_H-M   'P 1'
#
loop_
_entity.id
_entity.type
_entity.pdbx_description
1 polymer ?
#
loop_
_entity_poly.entity_id
_entity_poly.type
_entity_poly.pdbx_seq_one_letter_code
_entity_poly.pdbx_strand_id
1 'polypeptide(L)'
;MAVVALVMIVLESQWLVRVRRLTTASMRRAVCRSGANAWPIGLVPRPGDKLSTSRRNLRPSRPVLQRGSYENWSFDLSARFLNIIGAATSAGAYSPGQEQAPAAFRRHGLAEALASRGRTIRDHGDVASFRWRPDPSQPQAMNLEAVRHACDVVASHVATAIAAQEDVLVLGGDCTVELGTVAGANAAGARIAFALKQLTALPQWRGLTITEINPAHAPDESAAFARLNEVLADALG
;
A
#
# COMPACT_ATOMS: atom_id res chain seq x y z
N MET A 1 -3.86 -11.16 -17.68
CA MET A 1 -4.23 -9.98 -16.87
C MET A 1 -3.26 -9.91 -15.70
N ALA A 2 -2.60 -8.78 -15.47
CA ALA A 2 -1.54 -8.66 -14.48
C ALA A 2 -2.11 -8.67 -13.06
N VAL A 3 -1.66 -9.62 -12.23
CA VAL A 3 -1.71 -9.44 -10.79
C VAL A 3 -0.55 -8.53 -10.45
N VAL A 4 -0.85 -7.27 -10.16
CA VAL A 4 0.12 -6.36 -9.53
C VAL A 4 0.03 -6.69 -8.04
N ALA A 5 0.95 -7.52 -7.56
CA ALA A 5 1.13 -7.70 -6.13
C ALA A 5 1.84 -6.45 -5.61
N LEU A 6 1.12 -5.63 -4.85
CA LEU A 6 1.70 -4.60 -4.02
C LEU A 6 2.13 -5.28 -2.72
N VAL A 7 3.38 -5.76 -2.69
CA VAL A 7 4.03 -6.15 -1.44
C VAL A 7 4.77 -4.90 -0.96
N MET A 8 4.13 -4.15 -0.06
CA MET A 8 4.78 -3.05 0.63
C MET A 8 5.56 -3.63 1.81
N ILE A 9 6.87 -3.40 1.82
CA ILE A 9 7.74 -3.67 2.95
C ILE A 9 8.15 -2.29 3.47
N VAL A 10 7.46 -1.83 4.51
CA VAL A 10 7.74 -0.54 5.16
C VAL A 10 8.92 -0.72 6.11
N LEU A 11 9.97 0.07 5.89
CA LEU A 11 10.89 0.45 6.94
C LEU A 11 10.64 1.97 7.16
N GLU A 12 9.88 2.26 8.22
CA GLU A 12 9.42 3.58 8.70
C GLU A 12 10.42 4.73 8.45
N SER A 13 10.03 5.98 8.25
CA SER A 13 8.85 6.63 7.68
C SER A 13 9.34 7.96 7.10
N GLN A 14 8.84 8.38 5.93
CA GLN A 14 8.41 9.74 5.58
C GLN A 14 8.23 9.90 4.03
N TRP A 15 6.98 10.10 3.56
CA TRP A 15 6.51 11.07 2.51
C TRP A 15 5.59 10.53 1.37
N LEU A 16 4.33 10.98 1.45
CA LEU A 16 3.29 11.28 0.43
C LEU A 16 3.06 10.37 -0.81
N VAL A 17 1.90 9.69 -0.88
CA VAL A 17 1.34 9.16 -2.15
C VAL A 17 -0.11 9.60 -2.37
N ARG A 18 -0.37 10.27 -3.50
CA ARG A 18 -1.72 10.49 -4.06
C ARG A 18 -1.98 9.46 -5.16
N VAL A 19 -2.93 8.55 -4.92
CA VAL A 19 -3.39 7.61 -5.96
C VAL A 19 -4.50 8.28 -6.80
N ARG A 20 -4.20 8.58 -8.07
CA ARG A 20 -5.20 8.86 -9.11
C ARG A 20 -4.88 8.06 -10.37
N ARG A 21 -5.92 7.59 -11.06
CA ARG A 21 -5.79 6.88 -12.34
C ARG A 21 -5.18 7.80 -13.41
N LEU A 22 -3.94 7.52 -13.82
CA LEU A 22 -3.20 8.33 -14.79
C LEU A 22 -3.59 7.93 -16.23
N THR A 23 -3.90 8.91 -17.06
CA THR A 23 -3.99 8.77 -18.53
C THR A 23 -2.94 9.66 -19.20
N THR A 24 -2.55 9.40 -20.44
CA THR A 24 -1.50 10.17 -21.16
C THR A 24 -1.79 11.69 -21.21
N ALA A 25 -3.07 12.09 -21.18
CA ALA A 25 -3.51 13.48 -21.13
C ALA A 25 -3.44 14.12 -19.73
N SER A 26 -3.38 13.34 -18.65
CA SER A 26 -3.21 13.84 -17.28
C SER A 26 -1.75 14.15 -16.94
N MET A 27 -0.79 13.50 -17.60
CA MET A 27 0.65 13.75 -17.39
C MET A 27 1.07 15.18 -17.77
N ARG A 28 0.60 15.72 -18.91
CA ARG A 28 0.94 17.09 -19.35
C ARG A 28 0.35 18.21 -18.47
N ARG A 29 -0.75 17.95 -17.75
CA ARG A 29 -1.41 18.94 -16.89
C ARG A 29 -0.94 18.90 -15.44
N ALA A 30 -0.48 17.74 -14.96
CA ALA A 30 0.06 17.59 -13.61
C ALA A 30 1.37 18.37 -13.42
N VAL A 31 2.21 18.44 -14.46
CA VAL A 31 3.48 19.18 -14.44
C VAL A 31 3.29 20.71 -14.37
N CYS A 32 2.23 21.26 -14.98
CA CYS A 32 2.03 22.72 -15.06
C CYS A 32 1.30 23.35 -13.86
N ARG A 33 0.91 22.60 -12.82
CA ARG A 33 0.18 23.16 -11.65
C ARG A 33 0.90 23.00 -10.31
N SER A 34 2.05 22.33 -10.26
CA SER A 34 2.91 22.27 -9.07
C SER A 34 3.96 23.40 -9.02
N GLY A 35 3.96 24.30 -10.01
CA GLY A 35 4.88 25.44 -10.07
C GLY A 35 4.25 26.73 -9.58
N ALA A 36 4.10 26.87 -8.26
CA ALA A 36 4.08 28.18 -7.63
C ALA A 36 4.80 28.05 -6.28
N ASN A 37 6.10 28.37 -6.33
CA ASN A 37 7.00 28.67 -5.21
C ASN A 37 7.69 27.47 -4.54
N ALA A 38 8.77 26.99 -5.17
CA ALA A 38 10.05 26.70 -4.48
C ALA A 38 11.20 26.40 -5.48
N TRP A 39 12.07 27.40 -5.62
CA TRP A 39 13.52 27.35 -5.90
C TRP A 39 14.10 27.17 -7.33
N PRO A 40 15.27 27.81 -7.60
CA PRO A 40 15.69 28.27 -8.92
C PRO A 40 16.94 27.56 -9.42
N ILE A 41 16.91 26.99 -10.63
CA ILE A 41 18.16 26.70 -11.38
C ILE A 41 17.85 26.83 -12.86
N GLY A 42 18.57 27.73 -13.53
CA GLY A 42 18.28 28.19 -14.88
C GLY A 42 18.57 27.15 -15.96
N LEU A 43 17.70 27.11 -16.96
CA LEU A 43 17.97 26.70 -18.34
C LEU A 43 16.91 27.38 -19.22
N VAL A 44 17.30 28.43 -19.95
CA VAL A 44 16.45 29.12 -20.93
C VAL A 44 16.69 28.50 -22.30
N PRO A 45 15.71 27.86 -22.96
CA PRO A 45 15.83 27.47 -24.37
C PRO A 45 15.63 28.69 -25.28
N ARG A 46 16.47 28.85 -26.31
CA ARG A 46 16.39 29.93 -27.30
C ARG A 46 15.21 29.72 -28.27
N PRO A 47 14.58 30.77 -28.82
CA PRO A 47 13.47 30.62 -29.78
C PRO A 47 13.98 30.18 -31.15
N GLY A 48 13.48 29.06 -31.71
CA GLY A 48 13.85 28.65 -33.07
C GLY A 48 13.20 27.38 -33.63
N ASP A 49 12.94 26.35 -32.82
CA ASP A 49 12.55 25.05 -33.37
C ASP A 49 11.03 24.86 -33.45
N LYS A 50 10.49 24.89 -34.67
CA LYS A 50 9.09 24.59 -34.98
C LYS A 50 8.86 23.07 -34.93
N LEU A 51 8.20 22.59 -33.87
CA LEU A 51 7.65 21.22 -33.84
C LEU A 51 6.38 21.15 -34.72
N SER A 52 6.47 20.37 -35.79
CA SER A 52 5.37 20.00 -36.70
C SER A 52 4.16 19.44 -35.94
N THR A 53 2.96 19.98 -36.22
CA THR A 53 1.69 19.53 -35.63
C THR A 53 0.81 18.85 -36.67
N SER A 54 1.14 17.60 -37.05
CA SER A 54 0.16 16.77 -37.77
C SER A 54 -0.90 16.26 -36.77
N ARG A 55 -2.10 16.86 -36.79
CA ARG A 55 -3.26 16.35 -36.05
C ARG A 55 -3.80 15.09 -36.73
N ARG A 56 -3.32 13.91 -36.32
CA ARG A 56 -4.06 12.66 -36.57
C ARG A 56 -5.17 12.54 -35.53
N ASN A 57 -6.42 12.51 -36.00
CA ASN A 57 -7.63 12.28 -35.20
C ASN A 57 -7.59 10.88 -34.57
N LEU A 58 -6.94 10.75 -33.42
CA LEU A 58 -7.06 9.56 -32.56
C LEU A 58 -8.31 9.74 -31.70
N ARG A 59 -9.44 9.16 -32.13
CA ARG A 59 -10.56 8.90 -31.22
C ARG A 59 -10.06 7.90 -30.16
N PRO A 60 -10.08 8.22 -28.86
CA PRO A 60 -9.71 7.23 -27.86
C PRO A 60 -10.84 6.20 -27.78
N SER A 61 -10.60 5.01 -28.33
CA SER A 61 -11.38 3.83 -27.97
C SER A 61 -11.21 3.61 -26.47
N ARG A 62 -12.27 3.88 -25.69
CA ARG A 62 -12.31 3.46 -24.29
C ARG A 62 -12.35 1.93 -24.30
N PRO A 63 -11.33 1.21 -23.79
CA PRO A 63 -11.54 -0.19 -23.48
C PRO A 63 -12.49 -0.21 -22.28
N VAL A 64 -13.73 -0.57 -22.53
CA VAL A 64 -14.60 -1.10 -21.48
C VAL A 64 -13.88 -2.34 -20.97
N LEU A 65 -13.47 -2.35 -19.70
CA LEU A 65 -13.03 -3.57 -19.04
C LEU A 65 -14.25 -4.51 -19.05
N GLN A 66 -14.34 -5.39 -20.04
CA GLN A 66 -15.28 -6.50 -19.99
C GLN A 66 -14.98 -7.30 -18.72
N ARG A 67 -16.02 -7.74 -18.00
CA ARG A 67 -15.88 -8.78 -16.98
C ARG A 67 -15.44 -10.05 -17.71
N GLY A 68 -14.14 -10.18 -17.95
CA GLY A 68 -13.54 -11.44 -18.30
C GLY A 68 -13.83 -12.40 -17.15
N SER A 69 -14.23 -13.61 -17.49
CA SER A 69 -14.40 -14.74 -16.59
C SER A 69 -13.14 -14.89 -15.72
N TYR A 70 -13.22 -14.46 -14.46
CA TYR A 70 -12.26 -14.82 -13.41
C TYR A 70 -12.45 -16.29 -12.97
N GLU A 71 -13.14 -17.08 -13.79
CA GLU A 71 -13.49 -18.46 -13.57
C GLU A 71 -12.26 -19.31 -13.94
N ASN A 72 -11.51 -19.70 -12.91
CA ASN A 72 -10.76 -20.97 -12.79
C ASN A 72 -9.60 -20.93 -11.78
N TRP A 73 -9.51 -19.89 -10.94
CA TRP A 73 -8.64 -19.93 -9.76
C TRP A 73 -9.48 -20.20 -8.51
N SER A 74 -9.82 -21.47 -8.27
CA SER A 74 -10.42 -21.86 -7.00
C SER A 74 -9.30 -22.13 -5.98
N PHE A 75 -8.91 -21.09 -5.26
CA PHE A 75 -8.30 -21.31 -3.95
C PHE A 75 -9.45 -21.56 -2.98
N ASP A 76 -9.42 -22.66 -2.22
CA ASP A 76 -10.38 -22.85 -1.13
C ASP A 76 -10.05 -21.90 0.02
N LEU A 77 -10.42 -20.65 -0.19
CA LEU A 77 -10.39 -19.60 0.80
C LEU A 77 -11.60 -19.71 1.74
N SER A 78 -12.56 -20.59 1.48
CA SER A 78 -13.78 -20.70 2.30
C SER A 78 -13.53 -21.46 3.60
N ALA A 79 -12.48 -22.28 3.64
CA ALA A 79 -12.11 -23.10 4.81
C ALA A 79 -11.64 -22.31 6.04
N ARG A 80 -11.24 -21.03 5.90
CA ARG A 80 -10.68 -20.21 6.99
C ARG A 80 -11.47 -18.93 7.22
N PHE A 81 -11.64 -18.54 8.48
CA PHE A 81 -12.20 -17.23 8.82
C PHE A 81 -11.31 -16.10 8.28
N LEU A 82 -11.92 -15.02 7.82
CA LEU A 82 -11.23 -13.75 7.57
C LEU A 82 -11.48 -12.79 8.73
N ASN A 83 -10.42 -12.47 9.47
CA ASN A 83 -10.44 -11.44 10.50
C ASN A 83 -10.25 -10.07 9.83
N ILE A 84 -11.27 -9.22 9.86
CA ILE A 84 -11.14 -7.82 9.44
C ILE A 84 -10.85 -7.01 10.70
N ILE A 85 -9.71 -6.32 10.71
CA ILE A 85 -9.34 -5.41 11.79
C ILE A 85 -9.13 -4.00 11.22
N GLY A 86 -9.68 -2.99 11.88
CA GLY A 86 -9.46 -1.59 11.53
C GLY A 86 -8.36 -0.96 12.37
N ALA A 87 -7.39 -0.33 11.71
CA ALA A 87 -6.44 0.57 12.34
C ALA A 87 -6.74 1.98 11.84
N ALA A 88 -7.75 2.61 12.44
CA ALA A 88 -8.28 3.92 12.08
C ALA A 88 -7.36 5.05 12.58
N THR A 89 -6.12 5.08 12.10
CA THR A 89 -5.09 6.03 12.52
C THR A 89 -4.57 6.87 11.36
N SER A 90 -4.34 8.15 11.63
CA SER A 90 -3.51 9.05 10.81
C SER A 90 -2.31 9.60 11.59
N ALA A 91 -1.95 8.97 12.72
CA ALA A 91 -0.84 9.41 13.57
C ALA A 91 0.48 9.54 12.80
N GLY A 92 0.78 8.59 11.90
CA GLY A 92 1.98 8.61 11.06
C GLY A 92 1.82 9.39 9.76
N ALA A 93 0.64 9.96 9.52
CA ALA A 93 0.37 10.76 8.33
C ALA A 93 0.87 12.21 8.48
N TYR A 94 0.78 12.96 7.38
CA TYR A 94 1.07 14.40 7.36
C TYR A 94 -0.09 15.29 7.79
N SER A 95 -1.29 14.72 7.82
CA SER A 95 -2.53 15.44 8.05
C SER A 95 -3.67 14.46 8.34
N PRO A 96 -4.76 14.91 8.97
CA PRO A 96 -5.95 14.08 9.16
C PRO A 96 -6.60 13.65 7.84
N GLY A 97 -7.37 12.57 7.89
CA GLY A 97 -8.20 12.05 6.81
C GLY A 97 -8.10 10.54 6.64
N GLN A 98 -6.88 9.99 6.79
CA GLN A 98 -6.63 8.57 6.55
C GLN A 98 -7.29 7.66 7.60
N GLU A 99 -7.48 8.16 8.82
CA GLU A 99 -8.21 7.47 9.90
C GLU A 99 -9.65 7.09 9.53
N GLN A 100 -10.22 7.70 8.48
CA GLN A 100 -11.58 7.47 8.04
C GLN A 100 -11.72 6.24 7.11
N ALA A 101 -10.60 5.69 6.63
CA ALA A 101 -10.60 4.61 5.63
C ALA A 101 -11.32 3.33 6.11
N PRO A 102 -11.09 2.81 7.33
CA PRO A 102 -11.79 1.61 7.80
C PRO A 102 -13.31 1.79 7.85
N ALA A 103 -13.78 2.92 8.39
CA ALA A 103 -15.19 3.27 8.40
C ALA A 103 -15.77 3.41 6.98
N ALA A 104 -15.01 3.95 6.02
CA ALA A 104 -15.44 4.03 4.63
C ALA A 104 -15.62 2.65 3.98
N PHE A 105 -14.67 1.73 4.17
CA PHE A 105 -14.80 0.36 3.67
C PHE A 105 -16.04 -0.34 4.22
N ARG A 106 -16.31 -0.20 5.52
CA ARG A 106 -17.51 -0.76 6.15
C ARG A 106 -18.79 -0.14 5.60
N ARG A 107 -18.88 1.19 5.53
CA ARG A 107 -20.05 1.88 4.94
C ARG A 107 -20.32 1.49 3.48
N HIS A 108 -19.30 1.07 2.73
CA HIS A 108 -19.41 0.66 1.34
C HIS A 108 -19.51 -0.86 1.15
N GLY A 109 -19.77 -1.61 2.21
CA GLY A 109 -20.21 -3.01 2.12
C GLY A 109 -19.09 -4.02 1.87
N LEU A 110 -17.86 -3.76 2.35
CA LEU A 110 -16.72 -4.67 2.13
C LEU A 110 -16.99 -6.07 2.70
N ALA A 111 -17.51 -6.16 3.93
CA ALA A 111 -17.76 -7.44 4.59
C ALA A 111 -18.83 -8.25 3.84
N GLU A 112 -19.92 -7.60 3.42
CA GLU A 112 -21.00 -8.17 2.64
C GLU A 112 -20.51 -8.65 1.27
N ALA A 113 -19.65 -7.86 0.61
CA ALA A 113 -19.06 -8.23 -0.66
C ALA A 113 -18.10 -9.43 -0.57
N LEU A 114 -17.40 -9.59 0.56
CA LEU A 114 -16.55 -10.75 0.81
C LEU A 114 -17.38 -11.99 1.19
N ALA A 115 -18.40 -11.81 2.03
CA ALA A 115 -19.33 -12.86 2.42
C ALA A 115 -20.11 -13.41 1.23
N SER A 116 -20.55 -12.54 0.30
CA SER A 116 -21.24 -12.96 -0.93
C SER A 116 -20.35 -13.79 -1.88
N ARG A 117 -19.04 -13.89 -1.60
CA ARG A 117 -18.05 -14.71 -2.31
C ARG A 117 -17.61 -15.94 -1.51
N GLY A 118 -18.34 -16.28 -0.43
CA GLY A 118 -18.11 -17.49 0.35
C GLY A 118 -17.06 -17.35 1.47
N ARG A 119 -16.62 -16.14 1.82
CA ARG A 119 -15.75 -15.92 2.99
C ARG A 119 -16.57 -15.83 4.27
N THR A 120 -16.16 -16.53 5.30
CA THR A 120 -16.70 -16.34 6.65
C THR A 120 -15.93 -15.21 7.34
N ILE A 121 -16.62 -14.11 7.68
CA ILE A 121 -15.99 -12.88 8.17
C ILE A 121 -16.13 -12.77 9.70
N ARG A 122 -15.07 -12.33 10.37
CA ARG A 122 -15.10 -11.79 11.74
C ARG A 122 -14.57 -10.37 11.70
N ASP A 123 -15.45 -9.40 11.89
CA ASP A 123 -15.06 -7.99 11.97
C ASP A 123 -14.83 -7.61 13.44
N HIS A 124 -13.60 -7.19 13.76
CA HIS A 124 -13.19 -6.78 15.11
C HIS A 124 -13.38 -5.28 15.36
N GLY A 125 -13.95 -4.54 14.41
CA GLY A 125 -14.08 -3.09 14.49
C GLY A 125 -12.73 -2.39 14.33
N ASP A 126 -12.64 -1.16 14.85
CA ASP A 126 -11.39 -0.40 14.88
C ASP A 126 -10.67 -0.68 16.20
N VAL A 127 -9.55 -1.39 16.13
CA VAL A 127 -8.75 -1.82 17.31
C VAL A 127 -7.77 -0.74 17.76
N ALA A 128 -7.39 0.15 16.84
CA ALA A 128 -6.62 1.35 17.12
C ALA A 128 -7.27 2.55 16.41
N SER A 129 -7.34 3.70 17.08
CA SER A 129 -7.84 4.92 16.47
C SER A 129 -7.07 6.15 16.95
N PHE A 130 -6.63 6.96 15.99
CA PHE A 130 -5.99 8.23 16.28
C PHE A 130 -6.13 9.19 15.11
N ARG A 131 -6.60 10.41 15.37
CA ARG A 131 -6.60 11.48 14.36
C ARG A 131 -5.36 12.34 14.55
N TRP A 132 -4.57 12.48 13.49
CA TRP A 132 -3.38 13.33 13.45
C TRP A 132 -3.62 14.68 14.13
N ARG A 133 -2.63 15.12 14.91
CA ARG A 133 -2.62 16.45 15.51
C ARG A 133 -1.18 16.95 15.62
N PRO A 134 -0.93 18.27 15.53
CA PRO A 134 0.40 18.81 15.77
C PRO A 134 0.93 18.36 17.14
N ASP A 135 2.19 17.93 17.17
CA ASP A 135 2.94 17.59 18.38
C ASP A 135 4.22 18.43 18.42
N PRO A 136 4.15 19.65 19.00
CA PRO A 136 5.30 20.54 19.09
C PRO A 136 6.46 19.97 19.91
N SER A 137 6.19 18.97 20.77
CA SER A 137 7.21 18.32 21.59
C SER A 137 8.05 17.32 20.80
N GLN A 138 7.53 16.80 19.69
CA GLN A 138 8.21 15.84 18.81
C GLN A 138 8.05 16.22 17.32
N PRO A 139 8.64 17.35 16.88
CA PRO A 139 8.40 17.89 15.53
C PRO A 139 8.92 16.98 14.40
N GLN A 140 9.87 16.09 14.69
CA GLN A 140 10.42 15.12 13.72
C GLN A 140 9.75 13.73 13.79
N ALA A 141 8.91 13.50 14.80
CA ALA A 141 8.24 12.23 15.06
C ALA A 141 6.83 12.50 15.60
N MET A 142 6.02 13.18 14.78
CA MET A 142 4.67 13.60 15.16
C MET A 142 3.86 12.40 15.65
N ASN A 143 3.25 12.54 16.83
CA ASN A 143 2.36 11.53 17.41
C ASN A 143 3.00 10.13 17.56
N LEU A 144 4.33 10.06 17.77
CA LEU A 144 5.09 8.80 17.86
C LEU A 144 4.46 7.77 18.80
N GLU A 145 4.02 8.17 19.99
CA GLU A 145 3.40 7.24 20.95
C GLU A 145 2.08 6.66 20.43
N ALA A 146 1.32 7.43 19.65
CA ALA A 146 0.11 6.92 19.01
C ALA A 146 0.43 5.96 17.86
N VAL A 147 1.50 6.21 17.09
CA VAL A 147 2.01 5.30 16.07
C VAL A 147 2.44 3.98 16.73
N ARG A 148 3.30 4.03 17.75
CA ARG A 148 3.78 2.85 18.49
C ARG A 148 2.62 2.03 19.05
N HIS A 149 1.66 2.69 19.70
CA HIS A 149 0.48 2.02 20.24
C HIS A 149 -0.35 1.32 19.14
N ALA A 150 -0.59 1.98 18.01
CA ALA A 150 -1.32 1.39 16.90
C ALA A 150 -0.58 0.16 16.33
N CYS A 151 0.74 0.25 16.17
CA CYS A 151 1.58 -0.86 15.72
C CYS A 151 1.50 -2.06 16.68
N ASP A 152 1.60 -1.83 18.00
CA ASP A 152 1.55 -2.90 19.00
C ASP A 152 0.20 -3.62 19.01
N VAL A 153 -0.90 -2.87 18.97
CA VAL A 153 -2.25 -3.45 18.94
C VAL A 153 -2.49 -4.24 17.66
N VAL A 154 -2.14 -3.67 16.50
CA VAL A 154 -2.28 -4.36 15.20
C VAL A 154 -1.43 -5.64 15.18
N ALA A 155 -0.19 -5.59 15.68
CA ALA A 155 0.68 -6.76 15.74
C ALA A 155 0.07 -7.88 16.59
N SER A 156 -0.50 -7.55 17.75
CA SER A 156 -1.17 -8.52 18.61
C SER A 156 -2.35 -9.21 17.93
N HIS A 157 -3.23 -8.45 17.27
CA HIS A 157 -4.37 -9.00 16.54
C HIS A 157 -3.96 -9.86 15.34
N VAL A 158 -2.98 -9.40 14.56
CA VAL A 158 -2.46 -10.14 13.40
C VAL A 158 -1.81 -11.44 13.83
N ALA A 159 -0.95 -11.41 14.87
CA ALA A 159 -0.32 -12.60 15.40
C ALA A 159 -1.36 -13.62 15.90
N THR A 160 -2.40 -13.15 16.59
CA THR A 160 -3.49 -14.00 17.10
C THR A 160 -4.24 -14.69 15.95
N ALA A 161 -4.62 -13.94 14.90
CA ALA A 161 -5.33 -14.51 13.76
C ALA A 161 -4.50 -15.57 13.01
N ILE A 162 -3.22 -15.28 12.75
CA ILE A 162 -2.33 -16.22 12.04
C ILE A 162 -2.05 -17.46 12.91
N ALA A 163 -1.83 -17.29 14.22
CA ALA A 163 -1.63 -18.41 15.15
C ALA A 163 -2.86 -19.32 15.20
N ALA A 164 -4.07 -18.76 15.06
CA ALA A 164 -5.32 -19.51 14.94
C ALA A 164 -5.52 -20.21 13.57
N GLN A 165 -4.54 -20.12 12.66
CA GLN A 165 -4.65 -20.60 11.28
C GLN A 165 -5.83 -19.95 10.53
N GLU A 166 -6.07 -18.66 10.81
CA GLU A 166 -7.08 -17.85 10.14
C GLU A 166 -6.42 -16.78 9.26
N ASP A 167 -7.17 -16.23 8.31
CA ASP A 167 -6.71 -15.11 7.51
C ASP A 167 -6.98 -13.78 8.21
N VAL A 168 -6.20 -12.75 7.90
CA VAL A 168 -6.39 -11.40 8.45
C VAL A 168 -6.29 -10.36 7.33
N LEU A 169 -7.21 -9.40 7.37
CA LEU A 169 -7.25 -8.20 6.54
C LEU A 169 -7.19 -6.98 7.47
N VAL A 170 -6.08 -6.26 7.41
CA VAL A 170 -5.91 -5.00 8.14
C VAL A 170 -6.36 -3.85 7.24
N LEU A 171 -7.38 -3.12 7.68
CA LEU A 171 -7.79 -1.86 7.08
C LEU A 171 -7.03 -0.75 7.80
N GLY A 172 -5.90 -0.33 7.24
CA GLY A 172 -5.10 0.77 7.76
C GLY A 172 -5.69 2.14 7.42
N GLY A 173 -5.26 3.14 8.17
CA GLY A 173 -5.35 4.54 7.78
C GLY A 173 -4.05 4.97 7.11
N ASP A 174 -3.01 5.23 7.90
CA ASP A 174 -1.66 5.56 7.42
C ASP A 174 -0.72 4.35 7.26
N CYS A 175 0.41 4.55 6.57
CA CYS A 175 1.35 3.49 6.22
C CYS A 175 2.11 2.89 7.41
N THR A 176 2.13 3.53 8.58
CA THR A 176 2.83 2.98 9.76
C THR A 176 2.13 1.72 10.30
N VAL A 177 0.82 1.56 10.04
CA VAL A 177 0.05 0.35 10.36
C VAL A 177 0.66 -0.92 9.77
N GLU A 178 1.37 -0.80 8.64
CA GLU A 178 2.03 -1.93 7.98
C GLU A 178 3.11 -2.54 8.86
N LEU A 179 3.78 -1.74 9.70
CA LEU A 179 4.74 -2.26 10.66
C LEU A 179 4.11 -3.19 11.68
N GLY A 180 2.96 -2.80 12.26
CA GLY A 180 2.22 -3.68 13.16
C GLY A 180 1.80 -4.97 12.45
N THR A 181 1.37 -4.87 11.19
CA THR A 181 0.99 -6.04 10.38
C THR A 181 2.17 -6.99 10.17
N VAL A 182 3.33 -6.47 9.77
CA VAL A 182 4.54 -7.27 9.55
C VAL A 182 5.07 -7.84 10.86
N ALA A 183 5.08 -7.07 11.95
CA ALA A 183 5.51 -7.53 13.27
C ALA A 183 4.66 -8.70 13.77
N GLY A 184 3.32 -8.60 13.66
CA GLY A 184 2.41 -9.68 14.02
C GLY A 184 2.59 -10.93 13.15
N ALA A 185 2.77 -10.74 11.84
CA ALA A 185 3.00 -11.83 10.91
C ALA A 185 4.31 -12.58 11.22
N ASN A 186 5.39 -11.84 11.47
CA ASN A 186 6.68 -12.40 11.86
C ASN A 186 6.60 -13.16 13.19
N ALA A 187 5.91 -12.59 14.20
CA ALA A 187 5.72 -13.23 15.49
C ALA A 187 4.96 -14.57 15.38
N ALA A 188 4.04 -14.67 14.41
CA ALA A 188 3.31 -15.91 14.11
C ALA A 188 4.04 -16.84 13.11
N GLY A 189 5.28 -16.53 12.72
CA GLY A 189 6.11 -17.35 11.85
C GLY A 189 5.77 -17.26 10.35
N ALA A 190 4.98 -16.28 9.93
CA ALA A 190 4.72 -16.04 8.51
C ALA A 190 6.00 -15.56 7.81
N ARG A 191 6.27 -16.09 6.61
CA ARG A 191 7.46 -15.75 5.83
C ARG A 191 7.09 -14.99 4.57
N ILE A 192 7.28 -13.67 4.56
CA ILE A 192 6.94 -12.81 3.42
C ILE A 192 7.66 -13.22 2.13
N ALA A 193 8.90 -13.72 2.25
CA ALA A 193 9.66 -14.26 1.12
C ALA A 193 8.95 -15.44 0.45
N PHE A 194 8.30 -16.30 1.23
CA PHE A 194 7.51 -17.41 0.67
C PHE A 194 6.30 -16.89 -0.11
N ALA A 195 5.57 -15.92 0.44
CA ALA A 195 4.43 -15.32 -0.25
C ALA A 195 4.86 -14.64 -1.56
N LEU A 196 5.96 -13.89 -1.55
CA LEU A 196 6.51 -13.26 -2.74
C LEU A 196 6.85 -14.31 -3.80
N LYS A 197 7.53 -15.40 -3.42
CA LYS A 197 7.89 -16.50 -4.32
C LYS A 197 6.67 -17.19 -4.94
N GLN A 198 5.58 -17.37 -4.18
CA GLN A 198 4.33 -17.91 -4.73
C GLN A 198 3.67 -16.94 -5.72
N LEU A 199 3.72 -15.63 -5.44
CA LEU A 199 3.15 -14.60 -6.30
C LEU A 199 3.90 -14.45 -7.62
N THR A 200 5.23 -14.47 -7.58
CA THR A 200 6.09 -14.34 -8.77
C THR A 200 6.10 -15.60 -9.63
N ALA A 201 5.79 -16.77 -9.05
CA ALA A 201 5.61 -18.02 -9.79
C ALA A 201 4.33 -18.07 -10.65
N LEU A 202 3.39 -17.14 -10.47
CA LEU A 202 2.16 -17.10 -11.27
C LEU A 202 2.48 -16.71 -12.72
N PRO A 203 1.99 -17.44 -13.75
CA PRO A 203 2.31 -17.15 -15.16
C PRO A 203 1.80 -15.77 -15.63
N GLN A 204 0.86 -15.19 -14.90
CA GLN A 204 0.30 -13.85 -15.13
C GLN A 204 1.01 -12.73 -14.35
N TRP A 205 2.00 -13.04 -13.51
CA TRP A 205 2.80 -12.02 -12.84
C TRP A 205 3.57 -11.18 -13.85
N ARG A 206 3.59 -9.86 -13.65
CA ARG A 206 4.20 -8.91 -14.62
C ARG A 206 4.97 -7.77 -13.98
N GLY A 207 4.97 -7.64 -12.66
CA GLY A 207 5.65 -6.53 -12.01
C GLY A 207 5.55 -6.56 -10.50
N LEU A 208 6.56 -5.96 -9.88
CA LEU A 208 6.69 -5.70 -8.46
C LEU A 208 7.04 -4.22 -8.30
N THR A 209 6.41 -3.53 -7.36
CA THR A 209 6.79 -2.18 -6.94
C THR A 209 7.28 -2.25 -5.52
N ILE A 210 8.47 -1.69 -5.28
CA ILE A 210 9.06 -1.57 -3.96
C ILE A 210 9.03 -0.08 -3.59
N THR A 211 8.50 0.24 -2.42
CA THR A 211 8.32 1.61 -1.93
C THR A 211 8.42 1.61 -0.41
N GLU A 212 8.40 2.80 0.20
CA GLU A 212 8.60 2.99 1.65
C GLU A 212 9.94 2.42 2.17
N ILE A 213 10.99 2.56 1.35
CA ILE A 213 12.38 2.25 1.74
C ILE A 213 13.11 3.54 2.07
N ASN A 214 13.63 3.63 3.29
CA ASN A 214 14.55 4.68 3.69
C ASN A 214 15.89 4.07 4.18
N PRO A 215 16.97 4.15 3.38
CA PRO A 215 18.28 3.61 3.76
C PRO A 215 18.84 4.21 5.06
N ALA A 216 18.52 5.48 5.34
CA ALA A 216 19.02 6.20 6.52
C ALA A 216 18.47 5.65 7.85
N HIS A 217 17.44 4.80 7.81
CA HIS A 217 16.85 4.16 8.98
C HIS A 217 17.21 2.67 9.11
N ALA A 218 18.07 2.14 8.23
CA ALA A 218 18.60 0.79 8.40
C ALA A 218 19.66 0.78 9.53
N PRO A 219 19.54 -0.07 10.57
CA PRO A 219 20.57 -0.21 11.61
C PRO A 219 21.94 -0.58 11.03
N ASP A 220 21.92 -1.38 9.97
CA ASP A 220 23.06 -1.68 9.08
C ASP A 220 22.52 -1.71 7.66
N GLU A 221 22.79 -0.64 6.90
CA GLU A 221 22.33 -0.48 5.52
C GLU A 221 22.82 -1.63 4.63
N SER A 222 24.10 -1.95 4.68
CA SER A 222 24.69 -2.96 3.79
C SER A 222 24.11 -4.33 4.06
N ALA A 223 23.99 -4.73 5.32
CA ALA A 223 23.42 -6.02 5.68
C ALA A 223 21.90 -6.09 5.40
N ALA A 224 21.17 -4.99 5.59
CA ALA A 224 19.73 -4.93 5.30
C ALA A 224 19.45 -5.06 3.80
N PHE A 225 20.16 -4.29 2.97
CA PHE A 225 20.01 -4.36 1.52
C PHE A 225 20.53 -5.65 0.92
N ALA A 226 21.60 -6.24 1.47
CA ALA A 226 22.05 -7.57 1.05
C ALA A 226 20.94 -8.61 1.25
N ARG A 227 20.32 -8.66 2.44
CA ARG A 227 19.20 -9.58 2.70
C ARG A 227 17.98 -9.31 1.80
N LEU A 228 17.63 -8.04 1.58
CA LEU A 228 16.53 -7.69 0.69
C LEU A 228 16.81 -8.16 -0.75
N ASN A 229 18.03 -7.92 -1.25
CA ASN A 229 18.43 -8.34 -2.59
C ASN A 229 18.39 -9.86 -2.75
N GLU A 230 18.84 -10.63 -1.75
CA GLU A 230 18.74 -12.10 -1.77
C GLU A 230 17.28 -12.56 -1.84
N VAL A 231 16.38 -11.99 -1.02
CA VAL A 231 14.94 -12.31 -1.06
C VAL A 231 14.33 -11.98 -2.43
N LEU A 232 14.72 -10.85 -3.03
CA LEU A 232 14.25 -10.44 -4.34
C LEU A 232 14.77 -11.35 -5.45
N ALA A 233 16.06 -11.71 -5.42
CA ALA A 233 16.66 -12.64 -6.36
C ALA A 233 15.98 -14.01 -6.28
N ASP A 234 15.85 -14.57 -5.08
CA ASP A 234 15.21 -15.87 -4.81
C ASP A 234 13.76 -15.94 -5.29
N ALA A 235 13.04 -14.82 -5.23
CA ALA A 235 11.65 -14.75 -5.64
C ALA A 235 11.49 -14.47 -7.15
N LEU A 236 12.37 -13.68 -7.76
CA LEU A 236 12.21 -13.23 -9.15
C LEU A 236 12.87 -14.14 -10.18
N GLY A 237 13.75 -15.06 -9.76
CA GLY A 237 14.39 -16.06 -10.63
C GLY A 237 15.80 -15.67 -11.02
#